data_AF-A0A5C9CGZ8-F1
#
_entry.id   AF-A0A5C9CGZ8-F1
#
_cell.length_a   1.000
_cell.length_b   1.000
_cell.length_c   1.000
_cell.angle_alpha   90.00
_cell.angle_beta   90.00
_cell.angle_gamma   90.00
#
_symmetry.space_group_name_H-M   'P 1'
#
loop_
_entity.id
_entity.type
_entity.pdbx_description
1 polymer ?
#
loop_
_entity_poly.entity_id
_entity_poly.type
_entity_poly.pdbx_seq_one_letter_code
_entity_poly.pdbx_strand_id
1 'polypeptide(L)'
;DQSPRKRSPKSALPNATDYTLDRPIIGAGWHPRENNGSTWSCWTGPGTDSWLEFQPVKLRNRKLRCELFHAVDPQVLQSVQVRINDQPIALEHHLTEEGQVVLEGNVPAEAMKANRDRLRISFCVNNRWRPCDLDPTSSDDRWLGINVSRLSLKRAA
;
A
#
# COMPACT_ATOMS: atom_id res chain seq x y z
N ASP A 1 -25.62 -33.68 15.29
CA ASP A 1 -24.16 -33.55 15.28
C ASP A 1 -23.79 -32.16 14.77
N GLN A 2 -23.54 -31.22 15.69
CA GLN A 2 -23.14 -29.84 15.33
C GLN A 2 -21.70 -29.65 15.81
N SER A 3 -20.75 -29.75 14.89
CA SER A 3 -19.36 -29.40 15.16
C SER A 3 -19.28 -27.91 15.55
N PRO A 4 -18.53 -27.55 16.61
CA PRO A 4 -18.39 -26.15 16.99
C PRO A 4 -17.61 -25.42 15.89
N ARG A 5 -18.20 -24.36 15.32
CA ARG A 5 -17.48 -23.42 14.45
C ARG A 5 -16.30 -22.88 15.26
N LYS A 6 -15.08 -23.32 14.92
CA LYS A 6 -13.85 -22.73 15.41
C LYS A 6 -13.96 -21.23 15.15
N ARG A 7 -14.08 -20.42 16.20
CA ARG A 7 -13.90 -18.98 16.10
C ARG A 7 -12.54 -18.78 15.44
N SER A 8 -12.52 -18.15 14.26
CA SER A 8 -11.25 -17.72 13.70
C SER A 8 -10.57 -16.83 14.74
N PRO A 9 -9.26 -17.00 15.00
CA PRO A 9 -8.56 -16.06 15.83
C PRO A 9 -8.79 -14.67 15.21
N LYS A 10 -9.18 -13.68 16.02
CA LYS A 10 -9.12 -12.27 15.60
C LYS A 10 -7.74 -12.09 15.00
N SER A 11 -7.67 -11.91 13.68
CA SER A 11 -6.39 -11.75 12.98
C SER A 11 -5.70 -10.55 13.62
N ALA A 12 -4.61 -10.80 14.34
CA ALA A 12 -3.77 -9.74 14.83
C ALA A 12 -3.28 -8.97 13.60
N LEU A 13 -3.38 -7.64 13.62
CA LEU A 13 -2.89 -6.79 12.54
C LEU A 13 -1.41 -7.14 12.25
N PRO A 14 -0.94 -7.03 11.00
CA PRO A 14 0.47 -7.21 10.68
C PRO A 14 1.32 -6.07 11.24
N ASN A 15 2.61 -6.30 11.43
CA ASN A 15 3.57 -5.24 11.74
C ASN A 15 3.98 -4.51 10.44
N ALA A 16 4.09 -3.17 10.49
CA ALA A 16 4.53 -2.34 9.38
C ALA A 16 6.06 -2.25 9.20
N THR A 17 6.87 -2.89 10.06
CA THR A 17 8.35 -2.76 10.01
C THR A 17 8.91 -3.24 8.68
N ASP A 18 8.35 -4.32 8.15
CA ASP A 18 8.67 -4.89 6.85
C ASP A 18 7.51 -5.79 6.41
N TYR A 19 6.72 -5.32 5.46
CA TYR A 19 5.50 -5.96 5.00
C TYR A 19 5.56 -6.17 3.50
N THR A 20 5.53 -7.44 3.12
CA THR A 20 5.45 -7.93 1.75
C THR A 20 4.02 -8.36 1.45
N LEU A 21 3.63 -8.26 0.17
CA LEU A 21 2.27 -8.54 -0.29
C LEU A 21 2.02 -10.05 -0.52
N ASP A 22 2.92 -10.92 -0.07
CA ASP A 22 2.74 -12.38 0.00
C ASP A 22 1.74 -12.80 1.09
N ARG A 23 1.41 -11.88 1.99
CA ARG A 23 0.49 -12.08 3.12
C ARG A 23 -0.88 -11.46 2.85
N PRO A 24 -1.94 -11.86 3.61
CA PRO A 24 -3.24 -11.23 3.52
C PRO A 24 -3.16 -9.73 3.80
N ILE A 25 -3.82 -8.95 2.94
CA ILE A 25 -4.06 -7.51 3.10
C ILE A 25 -5.20 -7.34 4.11
N ILE A 26 -4.92 -6.66 5.22
CA ILE A 26 -5.99 -6.17 6.11
C ILE A 26 -6.23 -4.73 5.72
N GLY A 27 -7.23 -4.51 4.87
CA GLY A 27 -7.36 -3.26 4.13
C GLY A 27 -8.50 -3.26 3.13
N ALA A 28 -8.64 -2.17 2.39
CA ALA A 28 -9.60 -2.03 1.31
C ALA A 28 -9.03 -1.23 0.13
N GLY A 29 -9.69 -1.30 -1.03
CA GLY A 29 -9.25 -0.62 -2.25
C GLY A 29 -8.12 -1.34 -2.98
N TRP A 30 -8.04 -2.67 -2.87
CA TRP A 30 -7.01 -3.47 -3.51
C TRP A 30 -7.66 -4.48 -4.46
N HIS A 31 -7.04 -4.70 -5.62
CA HIS A 31 -7.35 -5.82 -6.50
C HIS A 31 -6.79 -7.13 -5.91
N PRO A 32 -7.06 -8.30 -6.53
CA PRO A 32 -6.39 -9.54 -6.15
C PRO A 32 -4.87 -9.40 -6.23
N ARG A 33 -4.17 -10.05 -5.28
CA ARG A 33 -2.70 -10.09 -5.25
C ARG A 33 -2.17 -10.88 -6.45
N GLU A 34 -1.11 -10.37 -7.05
CA GLU A 34 -0.44 -10.93 -8.22
C GLU A 34 0.96 -11.41 -7.85
N ASN A 35 1.47 -12.42 -8.57
CA ASN A 35 2.82 -12.91 -8.42
C ASN A 35 3.44 -13.07 -9.81
N ASN A 36 4.59 -12.43 -10.04
CA ASN A 36 5.32 -12.46 -11.31
C ASN A 36 6.45 -13.53 -11.34
N GLY A 37 6.47 -14.45 -10.37
CA GLY A 37 7.48 -15.48 -10.19
C GLY A 37 8.55 -15.12 -9.15
N SER A 38 8.77 -13.83 -8.86
CA SER A 38 9.75 -13.39 -7.86
C SER A 38 9.14 -12.58 -6.72
N THR A 39 8.12 -11.77 -7.02
CA THR A 39 7.59 -10.78 -6.10
C THR A 39 6.07 -10.82 -6.10
N TRP A 40 5.49 -10.84 -4.91
CA TRP A 40 4.07 -10.61 -4.72
C TRP A 40 3.79 -9.11 -4.73
N SER A 41 2.76 -8.70 -5.45
CA SER A 41 2.36 -7.31 -5.54
C SER A 41 0.83 -7.17 -5.65
N CYS A 42 0.33 -5.96 -5.52
CA CYS A 42 -1.10 -5.71 -5.54
C CYS A 42 -1.41 -4.34 -6.12
N TRP A 43 -2.35 -4.30 -7.08
CA TRP A 43 -2.85 -3.06 -7.64
C TRP A 43 -3.83 -2.36 -6.69
N THR A 44 -3.69 -1.05 -6.57
CA THR A 44 -4.73 -0.20 -6.01
C THR A 44 -5.91 -0.07 -6.98
N GLY A 45 -7.13 -0.01 -6.45
CA GLY A 45 -8.38 0.07 -7.21
C GLY A 45 -9.51 -0.78 -6.61
N PRO A 46 -10.74 -0.68 -7.11
CA PRO A 46 -11.20 0.14 -8.24
C PRO A 46 -11.52 1.61 -7.87
N GLY A 47 -11.32 2.03 -6.62
CA GLY A 47 -11.43 3.43 -6.19
C GLY A 47 -10.12 4.21 -6.36
N THR A 48 -10.10 5.46 -5.92
CA THR A 48 -8.88 6.30 -5.82
C THR A 48 -8.12 6.13 -4.51
N ASP A 49 -8.73 5.45 -3.54
CA ASP A 49 -8.21 5.31 -2.19
C ASP A 49 -8.05 3.83 -1.83
N SER A 50 -6.86 3.48 -1.36
CA SER A 50 -6.50 2.13 -0.94
C SER A 50 -5.75 2.20 0.37
N TRP A 51 -6.03 1.32 1.31
CA TRP A 51 -5.37 1.39 2.62
C TRP A 51 -5.11 0.03 3.22
N LEU A 52 -4.12 -0.01 4.12
CA LEU A 52 -3.72 -1.15 4.92
C LEU A 52 -3.71 -0.77 6.39
N GLU A 53 -4.12 -1.69 7.25
CA GLU A 53 -4.05 -1.58 8.70
C GLU A 53 -2.95 -2.46 9.28
N PHE A 54 -2.20 -1.87 10.20
CA PHE A 54 -1.07 -2.48 10.89
C PHE A 54 -1.20 -2.30 12.40
N GLN A 55 -0.43 -3.07 13.16
CA GLN A 55 -0.28 -2.88 14.59
C GLN A 55 0.14 -1.45 14.92
N PRO A 56 -0.29 -0.92 16.08
CA PRO A 56 0.23 0.34 16.61
C PRO A 56 1.76 0.30 16.70
N VAL A 57 2.37 1.45 16.41
CA VAL A 57 3.81 1.63 16.50
C VAL A 57 4.15 2.66 17.58
N LYS A 58 5.33 2.54 18.18
CA LYS A 58 5.83 3.52 19.15
C LYS A 58 5.87 4.93 18.53
N LEU A 59 5.34 5.90 19.26
CA LEU A 59 5.26 7.33 18.90
C LEU A 59 6.66 7.97 18.85
N ARG A 60 7.27 7.96 17.68
CA ARG A 60 8.55 8.62 17.38
C ARG A 60 8.68 8.80 15.87
N ASN A 61 9.55 9.68 15.41
CA ASN A 61 9.76 9.85 13.97
C ASN A 61 10.19 8.53 13.31
N ARG A 62 9.57 8.24 12.16
CA ARG A 62 9.80 7.05 11.34
C ARG A 62 10.06 7.47 9.91
N LYS A 63 10.61 6.56 9.12
CA LYS A 63 10.68 6.67 7.66
C LYS A 63 9.77 5.60 7.06
N LEU A 64 8.80 6.04 6.25
CA LEU A 64 8.04 5.16 5.37
C LEU A 64 8.86 4.94 4.10
N ARG A 65 8.87 3.69 3.63
CA ARG A 65 9.32 3.31 2.29
C ARG A 65 8.29 2.38 1.67
N CYS A 66 7.83 2.70 0.47
CA CYS A 66 6.91 1.91 -0.33
C CYS A 66 7.60 1.56 -1.65
N GLU A 67 7.67 0.28 -1.99
CA GLU A 67 8.22 -0.18 -3.26
C GLU A 67 7.06 -0.46 -4.21
N LEU A 68 7.14 0.15 -5.40
CA LEU A 68 6.17 0.01 -6.47
C LEU A 68 6.78 -0.79 -7.60
N PHE A 69 6.04 -1.80 -8.05
CA PHE A 69 6.41 -2.56 -9.22
C PHE A 69 6.03 -1.81 -10.51
N HIS A 70 4.91 -1.08 -10.50
CA HIS A 70 4.42 -0.37 -11.67
C HIS A 70 3.39 0.72 -11.27
N ALA A 71 3.05 1.60 -12.19
CA ALA A 71 1.85 2.44 -12.13
C ALA A 71 1.13 2.36 -13.48
N VAL A 72 -0.20 2.34 -13.51
CA VAL A 72 -0.93 2.13 -14.78
C VAL A 72 -0.59 3.21 -15.82
N ASP A 73 -0.27 4.41 -15.36
CA ASP A 73 0.10 5.56 -16.16
C ASP A 73 1.06 6.47 -15.35
N PRO A 74 2.03 7.15 -15.99
CA PRO A 74 2.96 8.04 -15.30
C PRO A 74 2.29 9.19 -14.52
N GLN A 75 1.15 9.72 -14.98
CA GLN A 75 0.41 10.77 -14.27
C GLN A 75 -0.23 10.23 -12.98
N VAL A 76 -0.62 8.96 -12.97
CA VAL A 76 -1.11 8.31 -11.74
C VAL A 76 0.00 8.26 -10.70
N LEU A 77 1.21 7.86 -11.10
CA LEU A 77 2.38 7.83 -10.22
C LEU A 77 2.72 9.22 -9.64
N GLN A 78 2.68 10.26 -10.48
CA GLN A 78 2.94 11.63 -10.05
C GLN A 78 1.88 12.16 -9.07
N SER A 79 0.67 11.61 -9.10
CA SER A 79 -0.43 12.01 -8.24
C SER A 79 -0.49 11.28 -6.90
N VAL A 80 0.39 10.29 -6.67
CA VAL A 80 0.33 9.46 -5.46
C VAL A 80 0.56 10.32 -4.22
N GLN A 81 -0.40 10.25 -3.30
CA GLN A 81 -0.27 10.76 -1.95
C GLN A 81 -0.35 9.59 -0.98
N VAL A 82 0.45 9.67 0.09
CA VAL A 82 0.32 8.73 1.21
C VAL A 82 -0.12 9.46 2.45
N ARG A 83 -1.07 8.85 3.17
CA ARG A 83 -1.54 9.31 4.47
C ARG A 83 -1.24 8.28 5.55
N ILE A 84 -0.81 8.76 6.71
CA ILE A 84 -0.65 7.98 7.94
C ILE A 84 -1.74 8.40 8.91
N ASN A 85 -2.66 7.49 9.24
CA ASN A 85 -3.85 7.81 10.04
C ASN A 85 -4.55 9.10 9.56
N ASP A 86 -4.81 9.16 8.26
CA ASP A 86 -5.46 10.27 7.55
C ASP A 86 -4.65 11.58 7.48
N GLN A 87 -3.43 11.62 8.03
CA GLN A 87 -2.52 12.75 7.89
C GLN A 87 -1.61 12.57 6.67
N PRO A 88 -1.61 13.47 5.67
CA PRO A 88 -0.72 13.38 4.53
C PRO A 88 0.75 13.52 4.97
N ILE A 89 1.64 12.78 4.32
CA ILE A 89 3.09 12.92 4.47
C ILE A 89 3.70 13.40 3.16
N ALA A 90 4.75 14.20 3.25
CA ALA A 90 5.56 14.53 2.07
C ALA A 90 6.30 13.27 1.60
N LEU A 91 6.30 13.05 0.28
CA LEU A 91 6.94 11.94 -0.37
C LEU A 91 8.04 12.41 -1.31
N GLU A 92 9.13 11.66 -1.33
CA GLU A 92 10.16 11.71 -2.35
C GLU A 92 10.05 10.45 -3.22
N HIS A 93 10.28 10.60 -4.52
CA HIS A 93 10.20 9.53 -5.50
C HIS A 93 11.61 9.21 -5.99
N HIS A 94 11.99 7.94 -5.93
CA HIS A 94 13.31 7.47 -6.37
C HIS A 94 13.13 6.31 -7.34
N LEU A 95 13.95 6.26 -8.39
CA LEU A 95 14.08 5.10 -9.26
C LEU A 95 15.30 4.31 -8.78
N THR A 96 15.15 3.02 -8.51
CA THR A 96 16.30 2.16 -8.20
C THR A 96 17.11 1.84 -9.47
N GLU A 97 18.33 1.33 -9.30
CA GLU A 97 19.16 0.88 -10.43
C GLU A 97 18.46 -0.25 -11.23
N GLU A 98 17.61 -1.03 -10.57
CA GLU A 98 16.79 -2.08 -11.16
C GLU A 98 15.47 -1.59 -11.76
N GLY A 99 15.25 -0.27 -11.81
CA GLY A 99 14.08 0.35 -12.43
C GLY A 99 12.79 0.32 -11.59
N GLN A 100 12.87 -0.04 -10.30
CA GLN A 100 11.72 0.01 -9.40
C GLN A 100 11.49 1.44 -8.89
N VAL A 101 10.23 1.83 -8.73
CA VAL A 101 9.91 3.12 -8.11
C VAL A 101 9.75 2.95 -6.61
N VAL A 102 10.41 3.81 -5.84
CA VAL A 102 10.34 3.85 -4.40
C VAL A 102 9.78 5.19 -3.96
N LEU A 103 8.72 5.14 -3.15
CA LEU A 103 8.18 6.30 -2.44
C LEU A 103 8.72 6.30 -1.01
N GLU A 104 9.37 7.38 -0.61
CA GLU A 104 9.89 7.53 0.76
C GLU A 104 9.37 8.80 1.42
N GLY A 105 9.07 8.74 2.71
CA GLY A 105 8.56 9.90 3.44
C GLY A 105 8.84 9.84 4.93
N ASN A 106 9.09 11.00 5.52
CA ASN A 106 9.20 11.13 6.97
C ASN A 106 7.81 11.09 7.59
N VAL A 107 7.61 10.19 8.56
CA VAL A 107 6.37 10.07 9.32
C VAL A 107 6.58 10.70 10.70
N PRO A 108 6.00 11.88 10.96
CA PRO A 108 6.14 12.54 12.25
C PRO A 108 5.39 11.76 13.33
N ALA A 109 5.88 11.83 14.58
CA ALA A 109 5.24 11.20 15.72
C ALA A 109 3.74 11.56 15.85
N GLU A 110 3.38 12.79 15.48
CA GLU A 110 2.01 13.32 15.53
C GLU A 110 1.04 12.54 14.62
N ALA A 111 1.47 12.14 13.42
CA ALA A 111 0.63 11.35 12.52
C ALA A 111 0.28 9.97 13.12
N MET A 112 1.15 9.41 13.95
CA MET A 112 0.88 8.15 14.65
C MET A 112 -0.01 8.32 15.89
N LYS A 113 -0.15 9.54 16.44
CA LYS A 113 -1.01 9.79 17.61
C LYS A 113 -2.50 9.77 17.27
N ALA A 114 -2.87 10.08 16.03
CA ALA A 114 -4.26 10.17 15.59
C ALA A 114 -5.05 8.87 15.76
N ASN A 115 -4.38 7.71 15.74
CA ASN A 115 -4.99 6.42 16.03
C ASN A 115 -4.05 5.54 16.85
N ARG A 116 -4.43 5.23 18.10
CA ARG A 116 -3.59 4.47 19.04
C ARG A 116 -3.79 2.96 18.95
N ASP A 117 -4.89 2.50 18.35
CA ASP A 117 -5.26 1.08 18.29
C ASP A 117 -4.80 0.40 17.01
N ARG A 118 -4.46 1.18 15.99
CA ARG A 118 -3.90 0.70 14.72
C ARG A 118 -3.18 1.82 13.98
N LEU A 119 -2.27 1.43 13.09
CA LEU A 119 -1.68 2.30 12.11
C LEU A 119 -2.36 2.05 10.76
N ARG A 120 -2.97 3.08 10.16
CA ARG A 120 -3.47 3.02 8.79
C ARG A 120 -2.49 3.72 7.85
N ILE A 121 -2.07 3.02 6.80
CA ILE A 121 -1.33 3.60 5.68
C ILE A 121 -2.27 3.61 4.48
N SER A 122 -2.57 4.80 3.97
CA SER A 122 -3.47 4.99 2.82
C SER A 122 -2.71 5.55 1.63
N PHE A 123 -2.99 5.01 0.46
CA PHE A 123 -2.56 5.50 -0.85
C PHE A 123 -3.75 6.15 -1.53
N CYS A 124 -3.55 7.38 -1.98
CA CYS A 124 -4.55 8.15 -2.69
C CYS A 124 -3.96 8.56 -4.05
N VAL A 125 -4.70 8.36 -5.12
CA VAL A 125 -4.34 8.80 -6.48
C VAL A 125 -5.43 9.70 -7.04
N ASN A 126 -5.08 10.67 -7.89
CA ASN A 126 -6.08 11.57 -8.46
C ASN A 126 -6.90 10.91 -9.57
N ASN A 127 -6.31 9.93 -10.26
CA ASN A 127 -6.97 9.19 -11.31
C ASN A 127 -6.48 7.73 -11.34
N ARG A 128 -7.16 6.92 -12.13
CA ARG A 128 -6.93 5.51 -12.38
C ARG A 128 -7.36 5.22 -13.82
N TRP A 129 -6.75 4.22 -14.43
CA TRP A 129 -7.03 3.87 -15.81
C TRP A 129 -7.29 2.38 -15.94
N ARG A 130 -8.08 2.01 -16.93
CA ARG A 130 -8.11 0.62 -17.39
C ARG A 130 -6.99 0.44 -18.39
N PRO A 131 -6.15 -0.61 -18.28
CA PRO A 131 -5.14 -0.88 -19.29
C PRO A 131 -5.71 -0.93 -20.72
N CYS A 132 -6.91 -1.49 -20.91
CA CYS A 132 -7.58 -1.53 -22.21
C CYS A 132 -7.97 -0.15 -22.79
N ASP A 133 -8.08 0.90 -21.96
CA ASP A 133 -8.30 2.28 -22.43
C ASP A 133 -7.00 2.97 -22.89
N LEU A 134 -5.84 2.51 -22.40
CA LEU A 134 -4.52 3.06 -22.72
C LEU A 134 -3.85 2.31 -23.87
N ASP A 135 -4.04 0.99 -23.91
CA ASP A 135 -3.52 0.09 -24.92
C ASP A 135 -4.66 -0.83 -25.41
N PRO A 136 -5.15 -0.63 -26.65
CA PRO A 136 -6.22 -1.45 -27.22
C PRO A 136 -5.91 -2.95 -27.32
N THR A 137 -4.65 -3.35 -27.21
CA THR A 137 -4.24 -4.77 -27.22
C THR A 137 -4.42 -5.44 -25.85
N SER A 138 -4.58 -4.65 -24.79
CA SER A 138 -4.81 -5.17 -23.44
C SER A 138 -6.27 -5.58 -23.25
N SER A 139 -6.47 -6.79 -22.71
CA SER A 139 -7.79 -7.27 -22.30
C SER A 139 -8.12 -6.97 -20.84
N ASP A 140 -7.22 -6.30 -20.10
CA ASP A 140 -7.43 -5.97 -18.69
C ASP A 140 -8.32 -4.72 -18.56
N ASP A 141 -9.53 -4.92 -18.04
CA ASP A 141 -10.57 -3.90 -17.89
C ASP A 141 -10.68 -3.37 -16.45
N ARG A 142 -9.75 -3.76 -15.57
CA ARG A 142 -9.73 -3.30 -14.17
C ARG A 142 -9.32 -1.84 -14.11
N TRP A 143 -9.96 -1.06 -13.25
CA TRP A 143 -9.48 0.28 -12.90
C TRP A 143 -8.26 0.18 -11.97
N LEU A 144 -7.06 0.45 -12.50
CA LEU A 144 -5.79 0.30 -11.81
C LEU A 144 -5.19 1.65 -11.43
N GLY A 145 -4.54 1.72 -10.27
CA GLY A 145 -3.72 2.85 -9.85
C GLY A 145 -2.23 2.52 -9.89
N ILE A 146 -1.65 2.23 -8.72
CA ILE A 146 -0.26 1.81 -8.54
C ILE A 146 -0.20 0.34 -8.12
N ASN A 147 0.88 -0.35 -8.48
CA ASN A 147 1.15 -1.72 -8.11
C ASN A 147 2.19 -1.75 -6.99
N VAL A 148 1.76 -2.04 -5.75
CA VAL A 148 2.61 -2.03 -4.56
C VAL A 148 3.15 -3.43 -4.29
N SER A 149 4.45 -3.57 -4.05
CA SER A 149 5.09 -4.86 -3.73
C SER A 149 5.51 -4.97 -2.26
N ARG A 150 5.92 -3.85 -1.65
CA ARG A 150 6.45 -3.84 -0.27
C ARG A 150 6.22 -2.52 0.43
N LEU A 151 6.07 -2.61 1.75
CA LEU A 151 5.91 -1.50 2.67
C LEU A 151 6.85 -1.68 3.85
N SER A 152 7.52 -0.60 4.27
CA SER A 152 8.27 -0.61 5.52
C SER A 152 8.20 0.72 6.26
N LEU A 153 8.02 0.64 7.57
CA LEU A 153 8.04 1.77 8.48
C LEU A 153 9.16 1.55 9.51
N LYS A 154 10.30 2.19 9.26
CA LYS A 154 11.52 2.01 10.06
C LYS A 154 11.79 3.26 10.90
N ARG A 155 12.70 3.14 11.88
CA ARG A 155 13.15 4.32 12.64
C ARG A 155 13.85 5.28 11.67
N ALA A 156 13.54 6.58 11.74
CA ALA A 156 14.32 7.59 11.03
C ALA A 156 15.75 7.63 11.60
N ALA A 157 16.75 7.80 10.73
CA ALA A 157 18.15 7.92 11.15
C ALA A 157 18.34 9.12 12.08
#